data_AF-A0A180FKG5-F1
#
_entry.id   AF-A0A180FKG5-F1
#
_cell.length_a   1.000
_cell.length_b   1.000
_cell.length_c   1.000
_cell.angle_alpha   90.00
_cell.angle_beta   90.00
_cell.angle_gamma   90.00
#
_symmetry.space_group_name_H-M   'P 1'
#
loop_
_entity.id
_entity.type
_entity.pdbx_description
1 polymer ?
#
loop_
_entity_poly.entity_id
_entity_poly.type
_entity_poly.pdbx_seq_one_letter_code
_entity_poly.pdbx_strand_id
1 'polypeptide(L)'
;MPEVKVFSYSERGIFNSIIFYLREHPEKTSGFISTLDINDTFFNDDEVSYTFLNEQSFSDFDYNDWIIIAKKGNEKRVIFIEGKVKTFNGKYDIEEEFDKIRKDKKYDGVSSNIFAQLYYKYLLKELGSQSQISSVVGKKEVKKIGENEIVKKAYNDYVLDASSSSFYYVAILPVELCNDEFIKKFNALEPNMESKNIKCAYWGSIECFFGKAGATEVIENFDYNRGQIY
;
A
#
# COMPACT_ATOMS: atom_id res chain seq x y z
N MET A 1 -25.00 11.40 24.59
CA MET A 1 -24.27 10.12 24.57
C MET A 1 -22.84 10.39 25.02
N PRO A 2 -22.16 9.46 25.71
CA PRO A 2 -20.76 9.64 26.06
C PRO A 2 -19.90 9.68 24.80
N GLU A 3 -18.90 10.56 24.78
CA GLU A 3 -17.91 10.66 23.71
C GLU A 3 -16.80 9.63 23.96
N VAL A 4 -16.43 8.87 22.93
CA VAL A 4 -15.34 7.87 22.97
C VAL A 4 -14.33 8.23 21.89
N LYS A 5 -13.07 8.46 22.28
CA LYS A 5 -11.97 8.73 21.34
C LYS A 5 -11.02 7.53 21.29
N VAL A 6 -10.53 7.23 20.08
CA VAL A 6 -9.58 6.14 19.84
C VAL A 6 -8.37 6.72 19.12
N PHE A 7 -7.23 6.70 19.82
CA PHE A 7 -5.94 7.05 19.26
C PHE A 7 -5.07 5.82 19.13
N SER A 8 -4.29 5.79 18.07
CA SER A 8 -3.41 4.68 17.77
C SER A 8 -2.05 5.20 17.36
N TYR A 9 -1.00 4.47 17.75
CA TYR A 9 0.38 4.79 17.43
C TYR A 9 0.79 4.11 16.11
N SER A 10 1.74 4.69 15.37
CA SER A 10 2.31 4.21 14.08
C SER A 10 1.46 4.44 12.83
N GLU A 11 2.05 4.15 11.66
CA GLU A 11 1.39 4.16 10.35
C GLU A 11 0.10 3.32 10.33
N ARG A 12 0.12 2.17 11.01
CA ARG A 12 -1.04 1.27 11.10
C ARG A 12 -2.22 1.91 11.80
N GLY A 13 -1.92 2.74 12.80
CA GLY A 13 -2.94 3.50 13.50
C GLY A 13 -3.68 4.48 12.59
N ILE A 14 -2.92 5.19 11.76
CA ILE A 14 -3.48 6.10 10.76
C ILE A 14 -4.28 5.34 9.71
N PHE A 15 -3.73 4.25 9.15
CA PHE A 15 -4.46 3.42 8.20
C PHE A 15 -5.78 2.92 8.78
N ASN A 16 -5.79 2.43 10.03
CA ASN A 16 -7.01 1.99 10.69
C ASN A 16 -8.04 3.12 10.75
N SER A 17 -7.64 4.32 11.19
CA SER A 17 -8.56 5.47 11.26
C SER A 17 -9.17 5.82 9.89
N ILE A 18 -8.35 5.79 8.83
CA ILE A 18 -8.78 6.05 7.45
C ILE A 18 -9.74 4.97 6.96
N ILE A 19 -9.39 3.69 7.16
CA ILE A 19 -10.18 2.54 6.71
C ILE A 19 -11.57 2.57 7.35
N PHE A 20 -11.66 2.82 8.67
CA PHE A 20 -12.94 2.91 9.35
C PHE A 20 -13.75 4.12 8.91
N TYR A 21 -13.13 5.28 8.73
CA TYR A 21 -13.82 6.46 8.20
C TYR A 21 -14.41 6.17 6.80
N LEU A 22 -13.62 5.63 5.88
CA LEU A 22 -14.08 5.33 4.51
C LEU A 22 -15.12 4.20 4.47
N ARG A 23 -15.13 3.29 5.45
CA ARG A 23 -16.19 2.29 5.57
C ARG A 23 -17.55 2.93 5.86
N GLU A 24 -17.57 3.94 6.72
CA GLU A 24 -18.79 4.69 7.09
C GLU A 24 -19.12 5.80 6.07
N HIS A 25 -18.13 6.22 5.28
CA HIS A 25 -18.23 7.24 4.23
C HIS A 25 -17.70 6.72 2.88
N PRO A 26 -18.32 5.68 2.29
CA PRO A 26 -17.82 5.04 1.08
C PRO A 26 -17.73 5.98 -0.13
N GLU A 27 -18.56 7.03 -0.18
CA GLU A 27 -18.54 8.07 -1.22
C GLU A 27 -17.24 8.89 -1.26
N LYS A 28 -16.41 8.81 -0.21
CA LYS A 28 -15.10 9.47 -0.15
C LYS A 28 -13.97 8.61 -0.72
N THR A 29 -14.22 7.33 -1.03
CA THR A 29 -13.18 6.37 -1.43
C THR A 29 -12.49 6.78 -2.74
N SER A 30 -13.25 7.20 -3.75
CA SER A 30 -12.69 7.65 -5.05
C SER A 30 -11.82 8.90 -4.88
N GLY A 31 -12.27 9.84 -4.04
CA GLY A 31 -11.52 11.04 -3.66
C GLY A 31 -10.20 10.69 -2.97
N PHE A 32 -10.23 9.73 -2.04
CA PHE A 32 -9.01 9.22 -1.39
C PHE A 32 -8.07 8.57 -2.40
N ILE A 33 -8.56 7.69 -3.28
CA ILE A 33 -7.74 7.02 -4.32
C ILE A 33 -7.05 8.04 -5.22
N SER A 34 -7.73 9.14 -5.55
CA SER A 34 -7.15 10.24 -6.34
C SER A 34 -5.95 10.89 -5.64
N THR A 35 -5.92 10.94 -4.31
CA THR A 35 -4.76 11.45 -3.54
C THR A 35 -3.51 10.56 -3.66
N LEU A 36 -3.68 9.32 -4.14
CA LEU A 36 -2.61 8.36 -4.40
C LEU A 36 -2.02 8.51 -5.82
N ASP A 37 -2.38 9.57 -6.54
CA ASP A 37 -2.06 9.80 -7.96
C ASP A 37 -2.58 8.68 -8.88
N ILE A 38 -3.74 8.11 -8.54
CA ILE A 38 -4.44 7.14 -9.37
C ILE A 38 -5.62 7.84 -10.04
N ASN A 39 -5.43 8.23 -11.31
CA ASN A 39 -6.40 8.97 -12.12
C ASN A 39 -7.13 8.05 -13.12
N ASP A 40 -7.60 6.89 -12.66
CA ASP A 40 -8.38 5.94 -13.46
C ASP A 40 -9.87 6.27 -13.31
N THR A 41 -10.53 6.59 -14.43
CA THR A 41 -11.96 6.94 -14.43
C THR A 41 -12.86 5.81 -13.93
N PHE A 42 -12.35 4.57 -13.89
CA PHE A 42 -13.03 3.43 -13.27
C PHE A 42 -13.55 3.76 -11.87
N PHE A 43 -12.76 4.44 -11.03
CA PHE A 43 -13.12 4.69 -9.63
C PHE A 43 -14.20 5.77 -9.44
N ASN A 44 -14.52 6.54 -10.47
CA ASN A 44 -15.52 7.61 -10.41
C ASN A 44 -16.95 7.11 -10.67
N ASP A 45 -17.11 5.81 -10.90
CA ASP A 45 -18.37 5.19 -11.24
C ASP A 45 -19.09 4.67 -9.98
N ASP A 46 -20.35 5.06 -9.81
CA ASP A 46 -21.16 4.73 -8.63
C ASP A 46 -21.49 3.24 -8.52
N GLU A 47 -21.31 2.45 -9.58
CA GLU A 47 -21.48 0.99 -9.55
C GLU A 47 -20.25 0.25 -8.99
N VAL A 48 -19.15 0.96 -8.72
CA VAL A 48 -17.96 0.36 -8.14
C VAL A 48 -18.17 0.03 -6.68
N SER A 49 -18.01 -1.26 -6.38
CA SER A 49 -17.96 -1.76 -5.01
C SER A 49 -16.51 -1.84 -4.53
N TYR A 50 -16.29 -1.57 -3.24
CA TYR A 50 -14.98 -1.59 -2.60
C TYR A 50 -14.89 -2.68 -1.53
N THR A 51 -13.74 -3.33 -1.43
CA THR A 51 -13.36 -4.22 -0.33
C THR A 51 -12.00 -3.80 0.19
N PHE A 52 -11.87 -3.66 1.50
CA PHE A 52 -10.61 -3.32 2.17
C PHE A 52 -10.06 -4.55 2.89
N LEU A 53 -8.83 -4.94 2.57
CA LEU A 53 -8.06 -5.91 3.37
C LEU A 53 -7.02 -5.13 4.16
N ASN A 54 -7.20 -5.10 5.47
CA ASN A 54 -6.34 -4.40 6.40
C ASN A 54 -5.32 -5.36 7.00
N GLU A 55 -4.03 -5.02 6.96
CA GLU A 55 -2.94 -5.85 7.50
C GLU A 55 -2.92 -7.30 6.98
N GLN A 56 -3.41 -7.54 5.75
CA GLN A 56 -3.50 -8.90 5.21
C GLN A 56 -2.11 -9.45 4.87
N SER A 57 -1.76 -10.54 5.54
CA SER A 57 -0.56 -11.34 5.27
C SER A 57 -0.74 -12.22 4.05
N PHE A 58 0.29 -12.31 3.21
CA PHE A 58 0.40 -13.31 2.15
C PHE A 58 1.64 -14.20 2.32
N SER A 59 1.92 -14.62 3.56
CA SER A 59 3.05 -15.51 3.88
C SER A 59 4.40 -14.93 3.43
N ASP A 60 5.07 -15.53 2.44
CA ASP A 60 6.41 -15.10 2.02
C ASP A 60 6.43 -13.75 1.28
N PHE A 61 5.25 -13.17 0.99
CA PHE A 61 5.08 -11.86 0.34
C PHE A 61 4.81 -10.71 1.34
N ASP A 62 5.02 -10.98 2.63
CA ASP A 62 4.88 -10.02 3.73
C ASP A 62 3.44 -9.53 3.96
N TYR A 63 3.24 -8.74 5.01
CA TYR A 63 2.00 -8.03 5.31
C TYR A 63 1.85 -6.83 4.37
N ASN A 64 0.62 -6.53 3.98
CA ASN A 64 0.28 -5.25 3.35
C ASN A 64 -0.33 -4.38 4.42
N ASP A 65 0.08 -3.13 4.52
CA ASP A 65 -0.62 -2.20 5.41
C ASP A 65 -2.10 -2.10 5.00
N TRP A 66 -2.36 -1.95 3.69
CA TRP A 66 -3.73 -1.91 3.19
C TRP A 66 -3.84 -2.36 1.73
N ILE A 67 -4.89 -3.12 1.42
CA ILE A 67 -5.31 -3.44 0.04
C ILE A 67 -6.71 -2.91 -0.20
N ILE A 68 -6.88 -2.15 -1.28
CA ILE A 68 -8.19 -1.75 -1.79
C ILE A 68 -8.50 -2.57 -3.03
N ILE A 69 -9.62 -3.28 -3.01
CA ILE A 69 -10.16 -3.98 -4.18
C ILE A 69 -11.41 -3.25 -4.63
N ALA A 70 -11.40 -2.79 -5.87
CA ALA A 70 -12.54 -2.15 -6.51
C ALA A 70 -13.10 -3.08 -7.61
N LYS A 71 -14.40 -3.36 -7.61
CA LYS A 71 -15.05 -4.27 -8.56
C LYS A 71 -16.27 -3.61 -9.21
N LYS A 72 -16.38 -3.74 -10.54
CA LYS A 72 -17.54 -3.37 -11.35
C LYS A 72 -17.78 -4.46 -12.40
N GLY A 73 -18.86 -5.23 -12.24
CA GLY A 73 -19.11 -6.41 -13.08
C GLY A 73 -17.92 -7.38 -13.05
N ASN A 74 -17.34 -7.66 -14.23
CA ASN A 74 -16.17 -8.54 -14.39
C ASN A 74 -14.82 -7.78 -14.36
N GLU A 75 -14.85 -6.45 -14.21
CA GLU A 75 -13.66 -5.63 -14.06
C GLU A 75 -13.27 -5.49 -12.59
N LYS A 76 -11.97 -5.56 -12.34
CA LYS A 76 -11.38 -5.45 -11.00
C LYS A 76 -10.17 -4.53 -11.04
N ARG A 77 -9.96 -3.76 -9.99
CA ARG A 77 -8.72 -3.02 -9.73
C ARG A 77 -8.25 -3.37 -8.32
N VAL A 78 -6.95 -3.58 -8.17
CA VAL A 78 -6.34 -3.92 -6.87
C VAL A 78 -5.24 -2.90 -6.58
N ILE A 79 -5.36 -2.20 -5.47
CA ILE A 79 -4.38 -1.22 -5.02
C ILE A 79 -3.71 -1.79 -3.78
N PHE A 80 -2.43 -2.11 -3.90
CA PHE A 80 -1.58 -2.43 -2.75
C PHE A 80 -0.97 -1.14 -2.22
N ILE A 81 -1.12 -0.89 -0.91
CA ILE A 81 -0.66 0.32 -0.25
C ILE A 81 0.30 -0.06 0.87
N GLU A 82 1.45 0.61 0.91
CA GLU A 82 2.44 0.50 1.96
C GLU A 82 2.82 1.89 2.46
N GLY A 83 2.73 2.10 3.77
CA GLY A 83 3.09 3.35 4.43
C GLY A 83 4.51 3.30 4.99
N LYS A 84 5.17 4.45 4.98
CA LYS A 84 6.39 4.71 5.75
C LYS A 84 6.24 5.98 6.54
N VAL A 85 6.85 6.02 7.71
CA VAL A 85 6.82 7.13 8.66
C VAL A 85 8.26 7.46 9.05
N LYS A 86 8.54 8.67 9.55
CA LYS A 86 9.85 8.93 10.16
C LYS A 86 9.91 8.21 11.50
N THR A 87 11.08 7.66 11.82
CA THR A 87 11.37 7.26 13.20
C THR A 87 11.48 8.51 14.08
N PHE A 88 11.00 8.44 15.33
CA PHE A 88 10.94 9.59 16.27
C PHE A 88 12.25 10.41 16.41
N ASN A 89 13.42 9.79 16.21
CA ASN A 89 14.73 10.44 16.29
C ASN A 89 15.47 10.56 14.94
N GLY A 90 14.81 10.22 13.83
CA GLY A 90 15.44 10.12 12.52
C GLY A 90 14.73 10.95 11.45
N LYS A 91 15.43 11.16 10.35
CA LYS A 91 14.81 11.59 9.10
C LYS A 91 14.50 10.35 8.28
N TYR A 92 13.40 10.37 7.54
CA TYR A 92 13.22 9.42 6.46
C TYR A 92 13.89 9.99 5.21
N ASP A 93 14.79 9.22 4.61
CA ASP A 93 15.50 9.61 3.40
C ASP A 93 15.34 8.52 2.36
N ILE A 94 14.69 8.87 1.24
CA ILE A 94 14.44 7.93 0.16
C ILE A 94 15.74 7.50 -0.55
N GLU A 95 16.78 8.35 -0.58
CA GLU A 95 18.08 7.99 -1.13
C GLU A 95 18.78 6.97 -0.25
N GLU A 96 18.72 7.13 1.07
CA GLU A 96 19.26 6.13 1.99
C GLU A 96 18.53 4.79 1.84
N GLU A 97 17.20 4.81 1.75
CA GLU A 97 16.41 3.61 1.51
C GLU A 97 16.75 2.94 0.16
N PHE A 98 16.95 3.73 -0.90
CA PHE A 98 17.38 3.23 -2.21
C PHE A 98 18.83 2.69 -2.18
N ASP A 99 19.72 3.30 -1.41
CA ASP A 99 21.11 2.86 -1.32
C ASP A 99 21.25 1.56 -0.52
N LYS A 100 20.47 1.39 0.55
CA LYS A 100 20.43 0.17 1.36
C LYS A 100 20.08 -1.03 0.49
N ILE A 101 18.99 -0.91 -0.28
CA ILE A 101 18.49 -1.97 -1.15
C ILE A 101 19.42 -2.25 -2.34
N ARG A 102 20.07 -1.23 -2.90
CA ARG A 102 21.02 -1.38 -4.01
C ARG A 102 22.30 -2.11 -3.59
N LYS A 103 22.81 -1.84 -2.38
CA LYS A 103 24.05 -2.42 -1.85
C LYS A 103 23.85 -3.86 -1.36
N ASP A 104 22.71 -4.17 -0.75
CA ASP A 104 22.37 -5.51 -0.28
C ASP A 104 21.15 -6.09 -1.01
N LYS A 105 21.41 -6.71 -2.16
CA LYS A 105 20.39 -7.47 -2.91
C LYS A 105 19.93 -8.75 -2.22
N LYS A 106 20.52 -9.17 -1.09
CA LYS A 106 20.04 -10.31 -0.29
C LYS A 106 19.06 -9.88 0.80
N TYR A 107 18.91 -8.57 0.99
CA TYR A 107 17.90 -7.94 1.81
C TYR A 107 17.87 -8.39 3.28
N ASP A 108 19.04 -8.65 3.89
CA ASP A 108 19.05 -8.97 5.32
C ASP A 108 18.82 -7.70 6.14
N GLY A 109 17.63 -7.56 6.73
CA GLY A 109 17.24 -6.36 7.48
C GLY A 109 16.60 -5.22 6.67
N VAL A 110 16.33 -5.41 5.37
CA VAL A 110 15.61 -4.44 4.51
C VAL A 110 14.28 -4.98 3.99
N SER A 111 13.70 -5.98 4.64
CA SER A 111 12.34 -6.45 4.29
C SER A 111 11.27 -5.39 4.52
N SER A 112 11.49 -4.46 5.45
CA SER A 112 10.64 -3.28 5.71
C SER A 112 10.93 -2.09 4.78
N ASN A 113 11.87 -2.22 3.85
CA ASN A 113 12.19 -1.18 2.88
C ASN A 113 11.05 -1.07 1.87
N ILE A 114 10.64 0.16 1.54
CA ILE A 114 9.48 0.42 0.69
C ILE A 114 9.59 -0.24 -0.69
N PHE A 115 10.77 -0.20 -1.31
CA PHE A 115 11.00 -0.80 -2.62
C PHE A 115 10.86 -2.32 -2.57
N ALA A 116 11.36 -2.96 -1.50
CA ALA A 116 11.25 -4.40 -1.28
C ALA A 116 9.79 -4.83 -1.11
N GLN A 117 9.03 -4.09 -0.31
CA GLN A 117 7.65 -4.43 0.00
C GLN A 117 6.75 -4.29 -1.22
N LEU A 118 6.87 -3.21 -2.00
CA LEU A 118 6.15 -3.08 -3.26
C LEU A 118 6.53 -4.18 -4.26
N TYR A 119 7.81 -4.56 -4.33
CA TYR A 119 8.26 -5.68 -5.17
C TYR A 119 7.64 -7.02 -4.74
N TYR A 120 7.48 -7.27 -3.43
CA TYR A 120 6.76 -8.46 -2.98
C TYR A 120 5.29 -8.47 -3.40
N LYS A 121 4.64 -7.31 -3.50
CA LYS A 121 3.24 -7.24 -3.96
C LYS A 121 3.15 -7.47 -5.46
N TYR A 122 4.15 -7.01 -6.19
CA TYR A 122 4.32 -7.35 -7.60
C TYR A 122 4.50 -8.86 -7.78
N LEU A 123 5.42 -9.49 -7.05
CA LEU A 123 5.61 -10.95 -7.12
C LEU A 123 4.36 -11.74 -6.70
N LEU A 124 3.61 -11.25 -5.71
CA LEU A 124 2.34 -11.85 -5.32
C LEU A 124 1.35 -11.86 -6.49
N LYS A 125 1.28 -10.77 -7.26
CA LYS A 125 0.49 -10.71 -8.50
C LYS A 125 1.03 -11.67 -9.56
N GLU A 126 2.34 -11.71 -9.79
CA GLU A 126 2.95 -12.55 -10.83
C GLU A 126 2.91 -14.04 -10.52
N LEU A 127 2.72 -14.41 -9.24
CA LEU A 127 2.53 -15.80 -8.84
C LEU A 127 1.41 -16.47 -9.65
N GLY A 128 0.31 -15.76 -9.93
CA GLY A 128 -0.82 -16.29 -10.69
C GLY A 128 -1.31 -17.63 -10.15
N SER A 129 -1.52 -18.61 -11.02
CA SER A 129 -1.90 -19.97 -10.64
C SER A 129 -0.70 -20.86 -10.23
N GLN A 130 0.51 -20.33 -10.19
CA GLN A 130 1.70 -21.07 -9.80
C GLN A 130 1.73 -21.27 -8.27
N SER A 131 2.36 -22.36 -7.82
CA SER A 131 2.52 -22.65 -6.39
C SER A 131 3.64 -21.85 -5.73
N GLN A 132 4.60 -21.37 -6.52
CA GLN A 132 5.75 -20.61 -6.06
C GLN A 132 6.31 -19.73 -7.17
N ILE A 133 7.04 -18.69 -6.80
CA ILE A 133 7.73 -17.79 -7.73
C ILE A 133 9.14 -17.48 -7.22
N SER A 134 10.09 -17.33 -8.16
CA SER A 134 11.45 -16.92 -7.84
C SER A 134 11.50 -15.44 -7.48
N SER A 135 12.29 -15.12 -6.46
CA SER A 135 12.55 -13.76 -6.02
C SER A 135 14.04 -13.50 -6.04
N VAL A 136 14.43 -12.37 -6.63
CA VAL A 136 15.80 -11.84 -6.55
C VAL A 136 16.00 -10.94 -5.32
N VAL A 137 14.96 -10.85 -4.48
CA VAL A 137 14.85 -9.96 -3.31
C VAL A 137 14.43 -10.78 -2.09
N GLY A 138 15.07 -10.54 -0.94
CA GLY A 138 14.75 -11.24 0.31
C GLY A 138 15.56 -12.52 0.54
N LYS A 139 15.53 -13.02 1.78
CA LYS A 139 16.26 -14.25 2.19
C LYS A 139 15.83 -15.51 1.44
N LYS A 140 14.57 -15.55 1.00
CA LYS A 140 14.00 -16.69 0.28
C LYS A 140 13.97 -16.39 -1.22
N GLU A 141 14.81 -17.11 -1.95
CA GLU A 141 14.83 -17.09 -3.42
C GLU A 141 13.55 -17.65 -4.05
N VAL A 142 12.77 -18.42 -3.29
CA VAL A 142 11.49 -18.99 -3.72
C VAL A 142 10.41 -18.59 -2.72
N LYS A 143 9.36 -17.93 -3.21
CA LYS A 143 8.24 -17.43 -2.40
C LYS A 143 6.96 -18.18 -2.70
N LYS A 144 6.14 -18.38 -1.66
CA LYS A 144 4.83 -19.04 -1.74
C LYS A 144 3.83 -18.43 -0.75
N ILE A 145 2.54 -18.55 -1.08
CA ILE A 145 1.43 -18.13 -0.19
C ILE A 145 1.19 -19.09 0.98
N GLY A 146 1.79 -20.29 0.94
CA GLY A 146 1.68 -21.30 2.00
C GLY A 146 0.33 -22.02 2.03
N GLU A 147 0.12 -22.80 3.10
CA GLU A 147 -1.04 -23.69 3.24
C GLU A 147 -2.20 -23.10 4.07
N ASN A 148 -2.06 -21.86 4.56
CA ASN A 148 -3.10 -21.25 5.39
C ASN A 148 -4.35 -20.93 4.54
N GLU A 149 -5.49 -21.51 4.90
CA GLU A 149 -6.73 -21.39 4.13
C GLU A 149 -7.29 -19.96 4.06
N ILE A 150 -7.07 -19.13 5.08
CA ILE A 150 -7.47 -17.72 5.06
C ILE A 150 -6.63 -16.97 4.03
N VAL A 151 -5.31 -17.23 3.98
CA VAL A 151 -4.40 -16.62 3.01
C VAL A 151 -4.73 -17.07 1.59
N LYS A 152 -4.95 -18.38 1.37
CA LYS A 152 -5.36 -18.91 0.06
C LYS A 152 -6.68 -18.32 -0.41
N LYS A 153 -7.67 -18.22 0.48
CA LYS A 153 -8.95 -17.61 0.15
C LYS A 153 -8.79 -16.14 -0.24
N ALA A 154 -8.05 -15.35 0.54
CA ALA A 154 -7.79 -13.96 0.21
C ALA A 154 -7.05 -13.82 -1.14
N TYR A 155 -6.08 -14.69 -1.41
CA TYR A 155 -5.37 -14.71 -2.67
C TYR A 155 -6.31 -15.02 -3.85
N ASN A 156 -7.11 -16.08 -3.73
CA ASN A 156 -8.03 -16.52 -4.78
C ASN A 156 -9.13 -15.49 -5.07
N ASP A 157 -9.75 -14.92 -4.03
CA ASP A 157 -10.92 -14.03 -4.17
C ASP A 157 -10.55 -12.63 -4.69
N TYR A 158 -9.31 -12.19 -4.44
CA TYR A 158 -8.90 -10.81 -4.61
C TYR A 158 -7.70 -10.63 -5.56
N VAL A 159 -6.72 -11.53 -5.54
CA VAL A 159 -5.48 -11.39 -6.32
C VAL A 159 -5.47 -12.25 -7.58
N LEU A 160 -5.90 -13.52 -7.48
CA LEU A 160 -5.96 -14.47 -8.59
C LEU A 160 -6.99 -14.03 -9.66
N ASP A 161 -6.86 -14.59 -10.87
CA ASP A 161 -7.74 -14.36 -12.04
C ASP A 161 -7.84 -12.90 -12.46
N ALA A 162 -6.67 -12.36 -12.79
CA ALA A 162 -6.46 -10.95 -13.05
C ALA A 162 -6.37 -10.57 -14.53
N SER A 163 -6.78 -11.43 -15.46
CA SER A 163 -6.72 -11.11 -16.89
C SER A 163 -7.52 -9.85 -17.27
N SER A 164 -8.53 -9.45 -16.48
CA SER A 164 -9.26 -8.17 -16.58
C SER A 164 -8.87 -7.14 -15.51
N SER A 165 -7.89 -7.44 -14.65
CA SER A 165 -7.56 -6.61 -13.50
C SER A 165 -6.37 -5.71 -13.74
N SER A 166 -6.45 -4.47 -13.27
CA SER A 166 -5.27 -3.60 -13.16
C SER A 166 -4.80 -3.53 -11.71
N PHE A 167 -3.50 -3.62 -11.51
CA PHE A 167 -2.88 -3.52 -10.19
C PHE A 167 -2.15 -2.19 -10.06
N TYR A 168 -2.25 -1.58 -8.89
CA TYR A 168 -1.50 -0.39 -8.49
C TYR A 168 -0.67 -0.71 -7.24
N TYR A 169 0.52 -0.13 -7.16
CA TYR A 169 1.49 -0.36 -6.09
C TYR A 169 1.91 0.99 -5.52
N VAL A 170 1.38 1.33 -4.35
CA VAL A 170 1.42 2.68 -3.80
C VAL A 170 2.31 2.72 -2.57
N ALA A 171 3.32 3.56 -2.60
CA ALA A 171 4.04 4.02 -1.42
C ALA A 171 3.38 5.28 -0.87
N ILE A 172 3.11 5.32 0.44
CA ILE A 172 2.79 6.56 1.14
C ILE A 172 3.97 6.93 2.02
N LEU A 173 4.60 8.07 1.75
CA LEU A 173 5.87 8.46 2.34
C LEU A 173 5.73 9.67 3.27
N PRO A 174 6.64 9.83 4.24
CA PRO A 174 6.71 10.98 5.15
C PRO A 174 7.37 12.20 4.49
N VAL A 175 7.85 12.05 3.25
CA VAL A 175 8.48 13.10 2.44
C VAL A 175 7.73 13.27 1.13
N GLU A 176 7.62 14.50 0.66
CA GLU A 176 7.05 14.78 -0.65
C GLU A 176 8.04 14.38 -1.73
N LEU A 177 7.60 13.50 -2.63
CA LEU A 177 8.40 12.95 -3.71
C LEU A 177 7.52 12.79 -4.94
N CYS A 178 7.99 13.27 -6.09
CA CYS A 178 7.25 13.09 -7.34
C CYS A 178 7.36 11.64 -7.84
N ASN A 179 6.32 11.18 -8.54
CA ASN A 179 6.28 9.80 -9.05
C ASN A 179 7.44 9.47 -9.97
N ASP A 180 7.84 10.40 -10.84
CA ASP A 180 8.95 10.19 -11.76
C ASP A 180 10.28 9.90 -11.04
N GLU A 181 10.53 10.57 -9.92
CA GLU A 181 11.74 10.35 -9.13
C GLU A 181 11.71 8.99 -8.43
N PHE A 182 10.58 8.65 -7.80
CA PHE A 182 10.39 7.35 -7.16
C PHE A 182 10.53 6.20 -8.16
N ILE A 183 9.88 6.32 -9.32
CA ILE A 183 9.93 5.34 -10.41
C ILE A 183 11.35 5.19 -10.96
N LYS A 184 12.11 6.28 -11.13
CA LYS A 184 13.52 6.20 -11.56
C LYS A 184 14.35 5.35 -10.61
N LYS A 185 14.18 5.52 -9.29
CA LYS A 185 14.85 4.70 -8.28
C LYS A 185 14.41 3.24 -8.37
N PHE A 186 13.10 3.00 -8.47
CA PHE A 186 12.56 1.64 -8.57
C PHE A 186 13.08 0.90 -9.82
N ASN A 187 13.10 1.57 -10.97
CA ASN A 187 13.60 1.02 -12.24
C ASN A 187 15.11 0.73 -12.19
N ALA A 188 15.89 1.55 -11.47
CA ALA A 188 17.32 1.31 -11.29
C ALA A 188 17.65 0.05 -10.46
N LEU A 189 16.65 -0.55 -9.80
CA LEU A 189 16.78 -1.85 -9.12
C LEU A 189 16.54 -3.03 -10.07
N GLU A 190 16.11 -2.77 -11.31
CA GLU A 190 15.79 -3.77 -12.35
C GLU A 190 14.81 -4.87 -11.90
N PRO A 191 13.66 -4.56 -11.26
CA PRO A 191 12.73 -5.57 -10.74
C PRO A 191 11.87 -6.26 -11.83
N ASN A 192 12.05 -5.92 -13.12
CA ASN A 192 11.19 -6.36 -14.24
C ASN A 192 9.69 -6.05 -14.05
N MET A 193 9.36 -4.96 -13.35
CA MET A 193 7.99 -4.54 -13.04
C MET A 193 7.50 -3.43 -13.97
N GLU A 194 6.22 -3.46 -14.36
CA GLU A 194 5.61 -2.35 -15.13
C GLU A 194 5.52 -1.08 -14.27
N SER A 195 6.32 -0.06 -14.62
CA SER A 195 6.46 1.16 -13.83
C SER A 195 5.23 2.07 -13.84
N LYS A 196 4.35 1.96 -14.84
CA LYS A 196 3.19 2.85 -15.01
C LYS A 196 2.18 2.79 -13.84
N ASN A 197 2.21 1.70 -13.10
CA ASN A 197 1.29 1.42 -11.99
C ASN A 197 1.93 1.57 -10.61
N ILE A 198 3.21 1.98 -10.56
CA ILE A 198 3.91 2.31 -9.33
C ILE A 198 3.60 3.76 -9.01
N LYS A 199 3.15 4.02 -7.78
CA LYS A 199 2.76 5.34 -7.30
C LYS A 199 3.40 5.64 -5.95
N CYS A 200 3.57 6.91 -5.69
CA CYS A 200 4.08 7.50 -4.47
C CYS A 200 3.15 8.66 -4.10
N ALA A 201 2.76 8.71 -2.84
CA ALA A 201 1.94 9.76 -2.26
C ALA A 201 2.60 10.26 -0.98
N TYR A 202 2.25 11.47 -0.59
CA TYR A 202 2.74 12.10 0.64
C TYR A 202 1.65 12.07 1.71
N TRP A 203 2.01 11.72 2.95
CA TRP A 203 1.07 11.75 4.08
C TRP A 203 0.36 13.08 4.23
N GLY A 204 1.02 14.21 3.96
CA GLY A 204 0.39 15.53 4.13
C GLY A 204 -0.70 15.81 3.09
N SER A 205 -0.60 15.22 1.89
CA SER A 205 -1.68 15.28 0.90
C SER A 205 -2.90 14.47 1.36
N ILE A 206 -2.67 13.34 2.02
CA ILE A 206 -3.72 12.50 2.60
C ILE A 206 -4.38 13.21 3.79
N GLU A 207 -3.60 13.76 4.72
CA GLU A 207 -4.12 14.58 5.84
C GLU A 207 -4.97 15.74 5.30
N CYS A 208 -4.48 16.45 4.27
CA CYS A 208 -5.21 17.56 3.66
C CYS A 208 -6.57 17.14 3.09
N PHE A 209 -6.64 15.97 2.45
CA PHE A 209 -7.91 15.43 1.94
C PHE A 209 -8.90 15.18 3.07
N PHE A 210 -8.49 14.48 4.12
CA PHE A 210 -9.37 14.17 5.25
C PHE A 210 -9.77 15.43 6.05
N GLY A 211 -8.91 16.44 6.09
CA GLY A 211 -9.23 17.74 6.71
C GLY A 211 -10.33 18.46 5.95
N LYS A 212 -10.26 18.48 4.61
CA LYS A 212 -11.32 19.03 3.75
C LYS A 212 -12.61 18.22 3.79
N ALA A 213 -12.50 16.91 4.00
CA ALA A 213 -13.64 16.02 4.13
C ALA A 213 -14.35 16.11 5.50
N GLY A 214 -13.78 16.84 6.47
CA GLY A 214 -14.32 16.96 7.82
C GLY A 214 -14.16 15.70 8.67
N ALA A 215 -13.21 14.82 8.32
CA ALA A 215 -12.95 13.55 9.00
C ALA A 215 -12.19 13.77 10.31
N THR A 216 -12.90 14.25 11.33
CA THR A 216 -12.30 14.72 12.59
C THR A 216 -11.48 13.64 13.27
N GLU A 217 -12.00 12.41 13.35
CA GLU A 217 -11.34 11.25 13.95
C GLU A 217 -10.04 10.82 13.24
N VAL A 218 -9.96 11.02 11.93
CA VAL A 218 -8.75 10.76 11.13
C VAL A 218 -7.71 11.84 11.43
N ILE A 219 -8.13 13.11 11.44
CA ILE A 219 -7.25 14.24 11.71
C ILE A 219 -6.71 14.20 13.14
N GLU A 220 -7.52 13.85 14.12
CA GLU A 220 -7.01 13.70 15.49
C GLU A 220 -5.95 12.57 15.59
N ASN A 221 -6.05 11.50 14.79
CA ASN A 221 -5.00 10.47 14.73
C ASN A 221 -3.73 10.97 14.01
N PHE A 222 -3.83 11.79 12.96
CA PHE A 222 -2.67 12.48 12.38
C PHE A 222 -2.00 13.39 13.40
N ASP A 223 -2.77 14.19 14.13
CA ASP A 223 -2.26 15.11 15.16
C ASP A 223 -1.57 14.36 16.31
N TYR A 224 -2.18 13.28 16.79
CA TYR A 224 -1.60 12.42 17.82
C TYR A 224 -0.23 11.86 17.40
N ASN A 225 -0.04 11.56 16.11
CA ASN A 225 1.18 10.97 15.56
C ASN A 225 2.10 11.98 14.85
N ARG A 226 1.83 13.29 14.89
CA ARG A 226 2.49 14.31 14.05
C ARG A 226 4.03 14.26 14.09
N GLY A 227 4.61 13.93 15.24
CA GLY A 227 6.06 13.78 15.43
C GLY A 227 6.69 12.55 14.76
N GLN A 228 5.90 11.66 14.18
CA GLN A 228 6.33 10.41 13.57
C GLN A 228 5.91 10.30 12.10
N ILE A 229 4.82 10.96 11.68
CA ILE A 229 4.34 10.84 10.31
C ILE A 229 5.14 11.64 9.30
N TYR A 230 5.60 12.84 9.68
CA TYR A 230 6.26 13.81 8.80
C TYR A 230 7.76 13.87 9.00
#